data_AF-A0A108D078-F1
#
_entry.id   AF-A0A108D078-F1
#
_cell.length_a   1.000
_cell.length_b   1.000
_cell.length_c   1.000
_cell.angle_alpha   90.00
_cell.angle_beta   90.00
_cell.angle_gamma   90.00
#
_symmetry.space_group_name_H-M   'P 1'
#
loop_
_entity.id
_entity.type
_entity.pdbx_description
1 polymer ?
#
loop_
_entity_poly.entity_id
_entity_poly.type
_entity_poly.pdbx_seq_one_letter_code
_entity_poly.pdbx_strand_id
1 'polypeptide(L)'
;MKSYPPAVRSRPPCRAAVRHACRGLCAVALIAVATVGAAQMPPAPRADEPPGAPPRAGAVPPPALLPGVPGNDVASDALVSGTLSRLTINPEGEVDGFVLTDGTLVGLPPHLGAQLTALARPGERVTVAGERRFGDDIRARVVRNDGTGASLSDQPPALAAHVPPALRGVNLAKLSVSGVVRRVTRAPRGEPDGVMLDNGAIVKLTVPAAQQFSALLVPGARVAAVGYGTRNAYGEALQATAFGSPGHVANLYDDVAR
;
A
#
# COMPACT_ATOMS: atom_id res chain seq x y z
N MET A 1 58.81 13.78 30.91
CA MET A 1 58.70 15.13 30.30
C MET A 1 58.40 14.98 28.82
N LYS A 2 57.15 15.19 28.43
CA LYS A 2 56.69 15.41 27.05
C LYS A 2 55.41 16.24 27.18
N SER A 3 55.55 17.54 26.96
CA SER A 3 54.51 18.55 27.14
C SER A 3 53.56 18.54 25.95
N TYR A 4 52.27 18.41 26.20
CA TYR A 4 51.20 18.63 25.21
C TYR A 4 50.56 20.00 25.46
N PRO A 5 50.26 20.80 24.41
CA PRO A 5 49.58 22.07 24.55
C PRO A 5 48.07 21.89 24.86
N PRO A 6 47.42 22.84 25.55
CA PRO A 6 46.00 22.73 25.87
C PRO A 6 45.14 23.12 24.66
N ALA A 7 44.33 22.19 24.16
CA ALA A 7 43.34 22.48 23.13
C ALA A 7 42.08 23.12 23.75
N VAL A 8 41.72 24.24 23.17
CA VAL A 8 40.71 25.23 23.57
C VAL A 8 39.29 24.66 23.54
N ARG A 9 38.50 25.02 24.58
CA ARG A 9 37.05 24.84 24.66
C ARG A 9 36.34 25.68 23.60
N SER A 10 35.42 25.09 22.85
CA SER A 10 34.33 25.82 22.20
C SER A 10 33.00 25.03 22.28
N ARG A 11 32.12 25.47 23.17
CA ARG A 11 30.66 25.30 23.11
C ARG A 11 30.08 26.70 22.83
N PRO A 12 28.79 26.84 22.49
CA PRO A 12 28.03 26.32 21.36
C PRO A 12 27.56 27.51 20.48
N PRO A 13 26.59 27.34 19.58
CA PRO A 13 25.44 28.21 19.74
C PRO A 13 24.12 27.45 19.87
N CYS A 14 23.43 27.70 20.99
CA CYS A 14 22.00 27.53 21.12
C CYS A 14 21.30 28.18 19.93
N ARG A 15 20.58 27.41 19.12
CA ARG A 15 19.53 27.98 18.28
C ARG A 15 18.23 27.96 19.04
N ALA A 16 17.70 29.17 19.16
CA ALA A 16 16.58 29.56 19.96
C ALA A 16 15.28 28.86 19.56
N ALA A 17 14.44 28.70 20.57
CA ALA A 17 13.05 28.37 20.46
C ALA A 17 12.30 29.34 19.54
N VAL A 18 11.39 28.81 18.73
CA VAL A 18 10.23 29.57 18.28
C VAL A 18 9.00 28.79 18.72
N ARG A 19 8.48 29.20 19.88
CA ARG A 19 7.14 28.88 20.34
C ARG A 19 6.21 29.87 19.61
N HIS A 20 5.37 29.38 18.72
CA HIS A 20 4.19 30.16 18.31
C HIS A 20 3.00 29.68 19.13
N ALA A 21 2.68 30.47 20.15
CA ALA A 21 1.45 30.37 20.90
C ALA A 21 0.58 31.59 20.58
N CYS A 22 -0.71 31.30 20.52
CA CYS A 22 -1.83 32.15 20.95
C CYS A 22 -2.47 33.18 20.00
N ARG A 23 -3.82 33.12 20.09
CA ARG A 23 -4.84 34.16 19.90
C ARG A 23 -5.23 34.41 18.43
N GLY A 24 -6.49 34.39 18.05
CA GLY A 24 -7.74 34.56 18.79
C GLY A 24 -8.69 35.40 17.92
N LEU A 25 -9.97 35.40 18.30
CA LEU A 25 -11.06 36.28 17.84
C LEU A 25 -11.83 35.94 16.54
N CYS A 26 -13.04 35.43 16.79
CA CYS A 26 -14.34 35.96 16.37
C CYS A 26 -14.39 36.95 15.19
N ALA A 27 -15.21 36.61 14.19
CA ALA A 27 -16.12 37.57 13.58
C ALA A 27 -17.41 36.88 13.14
N VAL A 28 -18.51 37.51 13.54
CA VAL A 28 -19.92 37.19 13.31
C VAL A 28 -20.37 37.78 11.98
N ALA A 29 -21.57 37.37 11.53
CA ALA A 29 -22.47 38.02 10.57
C ALA A 29 -22.22 37.63 9.08
N LEU A 30 -23.22 37.36 8.23
CA LEU A 30 -24.63 37.77 8.21
C LEU A 30 -25.49 36.79 7.39
N ILE A 31 -26.78 36.87 7.69
CA ILE A 31 -27.93 36.14 7.14
C ILE A 31 -28.12 36.40 5.63
N ALA A 32 -28.53 35.37 4.88
CA ALA A 32 -29.30 35.54 3.66
C ALA A 32 -30.36 34.42 3.51
N VAL A 33 -31.57 34.89 3.26
CA VAL A 33 -32.87 34.21 3.22
C VAL A 33 -33.00 33.23 2.06
N ALA A 34 -33.70 32.10 2.27
CA ALA A 34 -34.48 31.45 1.22
C ALA A 34 -35.66 30.66 1.82
N THR A 35 -36.82 31.30 1.87
CA THR A 35 -38.12 30.66 2.04
C THR A 35 -38.75 30.41 0.67
N VAL A 36 -38.79 29.16 0.20
CA VAL A 36 -39.73 28.64 -0.81
C VAL A 36 -39.82 27.14 -0.51
N GLY A 37 -40.92 26.58 -0.01
CA GLY A 37 -42.20 26.44 -0.70
C GLY A 37 -42.39 24.95 -1.00
N ALA A 38 -43.00 24.21 -0.08
CA ALA A 38 -43.36 22.80 -0.28
C ALA A 38 -44.52 22.72 -1.28
N ALA A 39 -44.20 22.48 -2.56
CA ALA A 39 -45.19 22.11 -3.56
C ALA A 39 -45.14 20.59 -3.75
N GLN A 40 -46.13 19.96 -3.15
CA GLN A 40 -46.44 18.54 -3.22
C GLN A 40 -46.95 18.27 -4.63
N MET A 41 -46.25 17.44 -5.39
CA MET A 41 -46.65 17.08 -6.75
C MET A 41 -47.75 16.01 -6.70
N PRO A 42 -48.89 16.19 -7.38
CA PRO A 42 -49.98 15.19 -7.41
C PRO A 42 -49.61 13.99 -8.31
N PRO A 43 -50.17 12.79 -8.06
CA PRO A 43 -49.94 11.61 -8.86
C PRO A 43 -50.59 11.73 -10.25
N ALA A 44 -49.87 11.29 -11.29
CA ALA A 44 -50.37 11.26 -12.66
C ALA A 44 -51.53 10.24 -12.82
N PRO A 45 -52.57 10.57 -13.62
CA PRO A 45 -53.67 9.66 -13.91
C PRO A 45 -53.24 8.55 -14.89
N ARG A 46 -53.75 7.34 -14.66
CA ARG A 46 -53.65 6.20 -15.57
C ARG A 46 -54.41 6.54 -16.86
N ALA A 47 -53.76 6.38 -18.00
CA ALA A 47 -54.40 6.44 -19.30
C ALA A 47 -54.44 5.03 -19.90
N ASP A 48 -55.62 4.72 -20.41
CA ASP A 48 -56.16 3.49 -20.96
C ASP A 48 -55.27 2.66 -21.90
N GLU A 49 -55.38 1.34 -21.71
CA GLU A 49 -54.88 0.27 -22.57
C GLU A 49 -55.91 0.01 -23.70
N PRO A 50 -55.52 -0.01 -24.99
CA PRO A 50 -56.43 -0.30 -26.09
C PRO A 50 -56.72 -1.82 -26.21
N PRO A 51 -57.97 -2.24 -26.46
CA PRO A 51 -58.35 -3.65 -26.51
C PRO A 51 -58.05 -4.24 -27.89
N GLY A 52 -57.21 -5.28 -27.94
CA GLY A 52 -56.92 -5.95 -29.21
C GLY A 52 -55.91 -7.08 -29.11
N ALA A 53 -56.23 -8.14 -28.35
CA ALA A 53 -55.47 -9.39 -28.40
C ALA A 53 -56.23 -10.47 -29.18
N PRO A 54 -55.56 -11.18 -30.11
CA PRO A 54 -55.82 -12.60 -30.36
C PRO A 54 -54.74 -13.48 -29.71
N PRO A 55 -55.06 -14.74 -29.33
CA PRO A 55 -54.22 -15.54 -28.44
C PRO A 55 -53.15 -16.31 -29.22
N ARG A 56 -51.94 -16.47 -28.64
CA ARG A 56 -51.02 -17.52 -29.10
C ARG A 56 -50.17 -18.10 -27.96
N ALA A 57 -50.58 -19.31 -27.59
CA ALA A 57 -49.82 -20.50 -27.24
C ALA A 57 -48.30 -20.39 -26.99
N GLY A 58 -47.88 -21.03 -25.89
CA GLY A 58 -46.54 -21.62 -25.74
C GLY A 58 -45.71 -21.01 -24.61
N ALA A 59 -46.01 -21.38 -23.36
CA ALA A 59 -45.07 -21.19 -22.25
C ALA A 59 -43.87 -22.13 -22.46
N VAL A 60 -42.73 -21.57 -22.86
CA VAL A 60 -41.43 -22.24 -22.79
C VAL A 60 -40.93 -22.09 -21.35
N PRO A 61 -40.71 -23.17 -20.58
CA PRO A 61 -40.13 -23.03 -19.25
C PRO A 61 -38.68 -22.51 -19.36
N PRO A 62 -38.22 -21.66 -18.42
CA PRO A 62 -36.82 -21.24 -18.40
C PRO A 62 -35.89 -22.45 -18.20
N PRO A 63 -34.72 -22.50 -18.86
CA PRO A 63 -33.78 -23.58 -18.63
C PRO A 63 -33.32 -23.56 -17.17
N ALA A 64 -33.44 -24.70 -16.51
CA ALA A 64 -32.97 -24.90 -15.15
C ALA A 64 -31.49 -24.50 -15.04
N LEU A 65 -31.20 -23.59 -14.11
CA LEU A 65 -29.85 -23.22 -13.70
C LEU A 65 -29.10 -24.49 -13.29
N LEU A 66 -28.13 -24.89 -14.09
CA LEU A 66 -27.15 -25.89 -13.70
C LEU A 66 -26.37 -25.38 -12.48
N PRO A 67 -26.05 -26.23 -11.49
CA PRO A 67 -25.23 -25.84 -10.35
C PRO A 67 -23.84 -25.42 -10.83
N GLY A 68 -23.43 -24.23 -10.37
CA GLY A 68 -22.16 -23.60 -10.75
C GLY A 68 -20.96 -24.52 -10.47
N VAL A 69 -20.10 -24.61 -11.48
CA VAL A 69 -18.75 -25.19 -11.36
C VAL A 69 -17.95 -24.35 -10.35
N PRO A 70 -17.30 -24.94 -9.35
CA PRO A 70 -16.38 -24.20 -8.48
C PRO A 70 -15.09 -23.95 -9.27
N GLY A 71 -14.95 -22.73 -9.80
CA GLY A 71 -13.80 -22.36 -10.63
C GLY A 71 -13.50 -20.86 -10.54
N ASN A 72 -12.35 -20.56 -9.94
CA ASN A 72 -11.69 -19.27 -9.79
C ASN A 72 -12.34 -18.28 -8.81
N ASP A 73 -11.66 -18.03 -7.69
CA ASP A 73 -11.75 -16.78 -6.96
C ASP A 73 -11.36 -15.65 -7.94
N VAL A 74 -12.37 -15.07 -8.60
CA VAL A 74 -12.20 -13.92 -9.47
C VAL A 74 -11.71 -12.79 -8.59
N ALA A 75 -10.43 -12.42 -8.73
CA ALA A 75 -9.89 -11.20 -8.15
C ALA A 75 -10.86 -10.07 -8.49
N SER A 76 -11.55 -9.57 -7.48
CA SER A 76 -12.63 -8.61 -7.70
C SER A 76 -12.01 -7.25 -8.00
N ASP A 77 -12.52 -6.59 -9.04
CA ASP A 77 -12.16 -5.20 -9.31
C ASP A 77 -12.47 -4.36 -8.05
N ALA A 78 -11.49 -3.58 -7.64
CA ALA A 78 -11.53 -2.76 -6.44
C ALA A 78 -11.26 -1.30 -6.82
N LEU A 79 -12.10 -0.41 -6.32
CA LEU A 79 -11.91 1.03 -6.37
C LEU A 79 -11.82 1.55 -4.93
N VAL A 80 -10.64 2.05 -4.54
CA VAL A 80 -10.37 2.53 -3.18
C VAL A 80 -9.80 3.93 -3.22
N SER A 81 -10.36 4.83 -2.42
CA SER A 81 -9.85 6.20 -2.26
C SER A 81 -9.38 6.42 -0.83
N GLY A 82 -8.21 7.02 -0.66
CA GLY A 82 -7.65 7.29 0.66
C GLY A 82 -6.47 8.24 0.60
N THR A 83 -5.94 8.60 1.77
CA THR A 83 -4.72 9.42 1.86
C THR A 83 -3.50 8.52 1.90
N LEU A 84 -2.54 8.76 0.99
CA LEU A 84 -1.26 8.05 0.94
C LEU A 84 -0.49 8.35 2.23
N SER A 85 -0.29 7.33 3.06
CA SER A 85 0.43 7.47 4.33
C SER A 85 1.93 7.33 4.13
N ARG A 86 2.35 6.33 3.34
CA ARG A 86 3.77 6.01 3.12
C ARG A 86 3.97 5.22 1.83
N LEU A 87 5.12 5.41 1.17
CA LEU A 87 5.56 4.58 0.05
C LEU A 87 6.24 3.30 0.54
N THR A 88 6.08 2.21 -0.20
CA THR A 88 6.83 0.96 0.04
C THR A 88 7.93 0.80 -0.99
N ILE A 89 9.01 0.12 -0.60
CA ILE A 89 10.13 -0.18 -1.49
C ILE A 89 10.49 -1.66 -1.48
N ASN A 90 11.04 -2.14 -2.58
CA ASN A 90 11.67 -3.45 -2.66
C ASN A 90 13.10 -3.41 -2.07
N PRO A 91 13.72 -4.58 -1.78
CA PRO A 91 15.11 -4.64 -1.30
C PRO A 91 16.12 -3.91 -2.19
N GLU A 92 15.85 -3.82 -3.50
CA GLU A 92 16.65 -3.08 -4.49
C GLU A 92 16.53 -1.56 -4.38
N GLY A 93 15.60 -1.05 -3.55
CA GLY A 93 15.41 0.38 -3.29
C GLY A 93 14.43 1.08 -4.23
N GLU A 94 13.78 0.34 -5.12
CA GLU A 94 12.74 0.86 -6.01
C GLU A 94 11.38 0.87 -5.31
N VAL A 95 10.56 1.87 -5.61
CA VAL A 95 9.19 1.96 -5.07
C VAL A 95 8.33 0.88 -5.70
N ASP A 96 7.73 0.03 -4.88
CA ASP A 96 6.91 -1.11 -5.33
C ASP A 96 5.44 -0.98 -4.92
N GLY A 97 5.09 0.09 -4.22
CA GLY A 97 3.76 0.24 -3.62
C GLY A 97 3.63 1.44 -2.71
N PHE A 98 2.50 1.49 -2.01
CA PHE A 98 2.25 2.42 -0.92
C PHE A 98 1.18 1.90 0.03
N VAL A 99 1.13 2.50 1.20
CA VAL A 99 0.14 2.21 2.25
C VAL A 99 -0.75 3.44 2.43
N LEU A 100 -2.05 3.22 2.43
CA LEU A 100 -3.04 4.24 2.75
C LEU A 100 -3.19 4.41 4.27
N THR A 101 -3.80 5.52 4.69
CA THR A 101 -3.95 5.86 6.13
C THR A 101 -4.84 4.88 6.89
N ASP A 102 -5.74 4.19 6.19
CA ASP A 102 -6.57 3.10 6.71
C ASP A 102 -5.78 1.77 6.91
N GLY A 103 -4.54 1.69 6.42
CA GLY A 103 -3.70 0.49 6.47
C GLY A 103 -3.81 -0.43 5.25
N THR A 104 -4.59 -0.03 4.22
CA THR A 104 -4.68 -0.74 2.94
C THR A 104 -3.32 -0.69 2.25
N LEU A 105 -2.80 -1.85 1.84
CA LEU A 105 -1.53 -1.97 1.11
C LEU A 105 -1.83 -2.06 -0.39
N VAL A 106 -1.30 -1.09 -1.13
CA VAL A 106 -1.45 -1.00 -2.57
C VAL A 106 -0.12 -1.32 -3.22
N GLY A 107 -0.02 -2.50 -3.84
CA GLY A 107 1.14 -2.92 -4.59
C GLY A 107 1.07 -2.45 -6.04
N LEU A 108 2.19 -2.00 -6.58
CA LEU A 108 2.36 -1.58 -7.97
C LEU A 108 3.30 -2.51 -8.74
N PRO A 109 3.13 -2.61 -10.06
CA PRO A 109 4.19 -3.10 -10.94
C PRO A 109 5.50 -2.33 -10.76
N PRO A 110 6.66 -3.02 -10.82
CA PRO A 110 7.95 -2.38 -10.58
C PRO A 110 8.26 -1.24 -11.57
N HIS A 111 7.74 -1.31 -12.79
CA HIS A 111 7.93 -0.27 -13.81
C HIS A 111 7.15 1.03 -13.51
N LEU A 112 6.15 1.00 -12.62
CA LEU A 112 5.37 2.17 -12.22
C LEU A 112 5.97 2.89 -10.99
N GLY A 113 6.92 2.28 -10.29
CA GLY A 113 7.50 2.82 -9.06
C GLY A 113 8.04 4.24 -9.21
N ALA A 114 8.88 4.46 -10.21
CA ALA A 114 9.47 5.77 -10.48
C ALA A 114 8.39 6.82 -10.83
N GLN A 115 7.39 6.44 -11.64
CA GLN A 115 6.31 7.34 -12.04
C GLN A 115 5.40 7.69 -10.86
N LEU A 116 5.17 6.76 -9.94
CA LEU A 116 4.39 7.00 -8.73
C LEU A 116 5.01 8.09 -7.85
N THR A 117 6.34 8.11 -7.71
CA THR A 117 7.03 9.12 -6.89
C THR A 117 6.87 10.56 -7.41
N ALA A 118 6.62 10.71 -8.71
CA ALA A 118 6.31 12.00 -9.33
C ALA A 118 4.80 12.33 -9.27
N LEU A 119 3.95 11.29 -9.28
CA LEU A 119 2.50 11.43 -9.28
C LEU A 119 1.92 11.83 -7.93
N ALA A 120 2.38 11.18 -6.85
CA ALA A 120 1.78 11.31 -5.53
C ALA A 120 2.82 11.26 -4.41
N ARG A 121 2.62 12.09 -3.38
CA ARG A 121 3.47 12.15 -2.18
C ARG A 121 2.69 11.71 -0.94
N PRO A 122 3.38 11.24 0.12
CA PRO A 122 2.76 11.04 1.42
C PRO A 122 2.01 12.28 1.90
N GLY A 123 0.76 12.11 2.34
CA GLY A 123 -0.18 13.16 2.72
C GLY A 123 -1.20 13.54 1.66
N GLU A 124 -1.02 13.11 0.40
CA GLU A 124 -1.95 13.41 -0.69
C GLU A 124 -3.07 12.37 -0.81
N ARG A 125 -4.23 12.80 -1.29
CA ARG A 125 -5.37 11.92 -1.51
C ARG A 125 -5.27 11.28 -2.89
N VAL A 126 -5.38 9.95 -2.92
CA VAL A 126 -5.30 9.16 -4.14
C VAL A 126 -6.50 8.22 -4.26
N THR A 127 -6.92 7.98 -5.49
CA THR A 127 -7.91 6.98 -5.86
C THR A 127 -7.22 5.89 -6.67
N VAL A 128 -7.40 4.64 -6.26
CA VAL A 128 -6.77 3.46 -6.85
C VAL A 128 -7.85 2.57 -7.43
N ALA A 129 -7.73 2.24 -8.71
CA ALA A 129 -8.48 1.18 -9.35
C ALA A 129 -7.54 0.00 -9.61
N GLY A 130 -7.97 -1.21 -9.30
CA GLY A 130 -7.14 -2.39 -9.46
C GLY A 130 -7.83 -3.67 -9.06
N GLU A 131 -7.05 -4.71 -8.81
CA GLU A 131 -7.55 -6.02 -8.40
C GLU A 131 -7.34 -6.22 -6.92
N ARG A 132 -8.39 -6.60 -6.18
CA ARG A 132 -8.23 -7.06 -4.81
C ARG A 132 -7.54 -8.41 -4.81
N ARG A 133 -6.49 -8.54 -3.99
CA ARG A 133 -5.76 -9.79 -3.78
C ARG A 133 -6.27 -10.43 -2.50
N PHE A 134 -5.46 -10.42 -1.43
CA PHE A 134 -5.78 -11.07 -0.17
C PHE A 134 -6.04 -10.04 0.93
N GLY A 135 -7.16 -10.19 1.64
CA GLY A 135 -7.55 -9.23 2.68
C GLY A 135 -7.65 -7.82 2.08
N ASP A 136 -6.91 -6.86 2.65
CA ASP A 136 -6.82 -5.47 2.19
C ASP A 136 -5.62 -5.19 1.25
N ASP A 137 -5.03 -6.22 0.64
CA ASP A 137 -4.02 -6.04 -0.41
C ASP A 137 -4.68 -5.76 -1.76
N ILE A 138 -4.25 -4.70 -2.43
CA ILE A 138 -4.74 -4.31 -3.75
C ILE A 138 -3.57 -4.24 -4.71
N ARG A 139 -3.70 -4.86 -5.88
CA ARG A 139 -2.78 -4.66 -7.01
C ARG A 139 -3.32 -3.51 -7.85
N ALA A 140 -2.67 -2.36 -7.80
CA ALA A 140 -3.11 -1.19 -8.57
C ALA A 140 -2.91 -1.42 -10.07
N ARG A 141 -3.94 -1.08 -10.84
CA ARG A 141 -3.88 -0.95 -12.30
C ARG A 141 -3.93 0.51 -12.71
N VAL A 142 -4.65 1.35 -11.98
CA VAL A 142 -4.68 2.80 -12.17
C VAL A 142 -4.57 3.48 -10.81
N VAL A 143 -3.71 4.48 -10.71
CA VAL A 143 -3.59 5.36 -9.55
C VAL A 143 -3.85 6.79 -10.03
N ARG A 144 -4.81 7.48 -9.42
CA ARG A 144 -5.13 8.88 -9.70
C ARG A 144 -4.90 9.71 -8.45
N ASN A 145 -4.21 10.83 -8.59
CA ASN A 145 -4.10 11.83 -7.54
C ASN A 145 -5.32 12.75 -7.59
N ASP A 146 -6.06 12.85 -6.49
CA ASP A 146 -7.29 13.63 -6.41
C ASP A 146 -7.02 15.14 -6.35
N GLY A 147 -5.86 15.55 -5.85
CA GLY A 147 -5.49 16.96 -5.75
C GLY A 147 -4.99 17.54 -7.06
N THR A 148 -4.16 16.79 -7.80
CA THR A 148 -3.57 17.25 -9.07
C THR A 148 -4.37 16.81 -10.30
N GLY A 149 -5.26 15.83 -10.17
CA GLY A 149 -5.99 15.21 -11.27
C GLY A 149 -5.15 14.28 -12.15
N ALA A 150 -3.84 14.16 -11.89
CA ALA A 150 -2.96 13.29 -12.66
C ALA A 150 -3.29 11.81 -12.42
N SER A 151 -3.12 10.98 -13.45
CA SER A 151 -3.35 9.54 -13.37
C SER A 151 -2.20 8.75 -13.98
N LEU A 152 -1.88 7.63 -13.34
CA LEU A 152 -0.91 6.64 -13.77
C LEU A 152 -1.64 5.33 -14.02
N SER A 153 -1.51 4.78 -15.22
CA SER A 153 -2.09 3.49 -15.60
C SER A 153 -0.96 2.48 -15.82
N ASP A 154 -1.18 1.25 -15.38
CA ASP A 154 -0.40 0.08 -15.74
C ASP A 154 -0.66 -0.20 -17.22
N GLN A 155 0.29 0.23 -18.04
CA GLN A 155 0.38 -0.13 -19.45
C GLN A 155 1.58 -1.05 -19.58
N PRO A 156 1.48 -2.13 -20.38
CA PRO A 156 2.61 -3.00 -20.64
C PRO A 156 3.82 -2.15 -20.99
N PRO A 157 4.97 -2.35 -20.32
CA PRO A 157 6.14 -1.54 -20.62
C PRO A 157 6.44 -1.69 -22.10
N ALA A 158 6.76 -0.58 -22.76
CA ALA A 158 7.44 -0.65 -24.06
C ALA A 158 8.62 -1.62 -23.90
N LEU A 159 8.96 -2.39 -24.94
CA LEU A 159 10.09 -3.32 -24.94
C LEU A 159 11.38 -2.57 -24.57
N ALA A 160 11.62 -2.45 -23.28
CA ALA A 160 12.70 -1.70 -22.68
C ALA A 160 13.72 -2.72 -22.19
N ALA A 161 14.98 -2.30 -22.19
CA ALA A 161 16.08 -3.11 -21.71
C ALA A 161 15.77 -3.60 -20.29
N HIS A 162 15.60 -4.91 -20.14
CA HIS A 162 15.51 -5.53 -18.83
C HIS A 162 16.84 -5.29 -18.12
N VAL A 163 16.80 -4.65 -16.95
CA VAL A 163 18.00 -4.53 -16.11
C VAL A 163 18.47 -5.95 -15.81
N PRO A 164 19.70 -6.34 -16.23
CA PRO A 164 20.21 -7.68 -16.02
C PRO A 164 20.12 -8.04 -14.54
N PRO A 165 19.72 -9.28 -14.17
CA PRO A 165 19.66 -9.70 -12.77
C PRO A 165 20.96 -9.47 -12.00
N ALA A 166 22.12 -9.56 -12.68
CA ALA A 166 23.43 -9.30 -12.09
C ALA A 166 23.61 -7.85 -11.60
N LEU A 167 22.87 -6.88 -12.14
CA LEU A 167 22.87 -5.50 -11.68
C LEU A 167 21.85 -5.25 -10.56
N ARG A 168 20.91 -6.18 -10.32
CA ARG A 168 19.97 -6.13 -9.20
C ARG A 168 20.68 -6.62 -7.94
N GLY A 169 21.54 -5.78 -7.39
CA GLY A 169 22.36 -6.18 -6.24
C GLY A 169 23.54 -5.27 -5.92
N VAL A 170 24.01 -4.48 -6.89
CA VAL A 170 25.26 -3.70 -6.77
C VAL A 170 25.22 -2.62 -5.69
N ASN A 171 24.04 -2.25 -5.20
CA ASN A 171 23.84 -1.23 -4.17
C ASN A 171 23.22 -1.78 -2.87
N LEU A 172 23.15 -3.11 -2.71
CA LEU A 172 22.59 -3.68 -1.49
C LEU A 172 23.59 -3.58 -0.34
N ALA A 173 23.19 -2.90 0.72
CA ALA A 173 23.92 -2.85 1.97
C ALA A 173 23.48 -4.00 2.88
N LYS A 174 24.40 -4.51 3.71
CA LYS A 174 24.02 -5.38 4.82
C LYS A 174 23.29 -4.55 5.86
N LEU A 175 22.02 -4.84 6.10
CA LEU A 175 21.14 -4.14 7.02
C LEU A 175 20.67 -5.07 8.14
N SER A 176 20.37 -4.47 9.28
CA SER A 176 19.70 -5.15 10.39
C SER A 176 18.54 -4.28 10.86
N VAL A 177 17.36 -4.88 10.94
CA VAL A 177 16.14 -4.22 11.38
C VAL A 177 15.50 -5.02 12.49
N SER A 178 14.87 -4.33 13.43
CA SER A 178 14.00 -4.94 14.42
C SER A 178 12.83 -4.02 14.69
N GLY A 179 11.69 -4.59 15.02
CA GLY A 179 10.46 -3.84 15.21
C GLY A 179 9.27 -4.72 15.48
N VAL A 180 8.10 -4.10 15.52
CA VAL A 180 6.83 -4.81 15.66
C VAL A 180 6.25 -5.02 14.27
N VAL A 181 5.81 -6.23 13.96
CA VAL A 181 5.12 -6.53 12.71
C VAL A 181 3.83 -5.74 12.68
N ARG A 182 3.72 -4.80 11.74
CA ARG A 182 2.47 -4.07 11.49
C ARG A 182 1.56 -4.86 10.56
N ARG A 183 2.16 -5.51 9.55
CA ARG A 183 1.45 -6.29 8.52
C ARG A 183 2.34 -7.41 8.00
N VAL A 184 1.71 -8.50 7.58
CA VAL A 184 2.36 -9.60 6.84
C VAL A 184 2.19 -9.32 5.34
N THR A 185 3.30 -9.34 4.60
CA THR A 185 3.25 -9.25 3.13
C THR A 185 3.04 -10.65 2.55
N ARG A 186 2.42 -10.72 1.37
CA ARG A 186 2.10 -11.98 0.71
C ARG A 186 2.60 -12.04 -0.72
N ALA A 187 2.97 -13.23 -1.13
CA ALA A 187 3.21 -13.60 -2.52
C ALA A 187 1.89 -13.58 -3.32
N PRO A 188 1.94 -13.59 -4.67
CA PRO A 188 0.75 -13.56 -5.52
C PRO A 188 -0.27 -14.66 -5.26
N ARG A 189 0.15 -15.80 -4.68
CA ARG A 189 -0.71 -16.93 -4.30
C ARG A 189 -1.32 -16.81 -2.89
N GLY A 190 -1.04 -15.73 -2.17
CA GLY A 190 -1.54 -15.49 -0.80
C GLY A 190 -0.66 -16.07 0.30
N GLU A 191 0.43 -16.73 -0.07
CA GLU A 191 1.42 -17.27 0.86
C GLU A 191 2.20 -16.11 1.52
N PRO A 192 2.49 -16.17 2.83
CA PRO A 192 3.35 -15.19 3.48
C PRO A 192 4.72 -15.12 2.80
N ASP A 193 5.19 -13.92 2.47
CA ASP A 193 6.49 -13.69 1.83
C ASP A 193 7.35 -12.66 2.59
N GLY A 194 6.90 -12.22 3.76
CA GLY A 194 7.58 -11.18 4.51
C GLY A 194 6.70 -10.43 5.50
N VAL A 195 7.26 -9.37 6.06
CA VAL A 195 6.58 -8.46 6.99
C VAL A 195 6.90 -7.01 6.69
N MET A 196 5.92 -6.16 6.95
CA MET A 196 6.11 -4.73 7.11
C MET A 196 6.07 -4.41 8.60
N LEU A 197 7.13 -3.77 9.09
CA LEU A 197 7.27 -3.35 10.47
C LEU A 197 6.53 -2.02 10.74
N ASP A 198 6.34 -1.69 12.00
CA ASP A 198 5.73 -0.45 12.50
C ASP A 198 6.48 0.82 12.08
N ASN A 199 7.81 0.74 11.98
CA ASN A 199 8.63 1.81 11.43
C ASN A 199 8.54 1.94 9.89
N GLY A 200 7.79 1.05 9.23
CA GLY A 200 7.60 0.98 7.78
C GLY A 200 8.69 0.22 7.02
N ALA A 201 9.64 -0.42 7.71
CA ALA A 201 10.63 -1.26 7.06
C ALA A 201 10.01 -2.56 6.54
N ILE A 202 10.43 -3.00 5.36
CA ILE A 202 9.95 -4.24 4.73
C ILE A 202 11.02 -5.31 4.81
N VAL A 203 10.68 -6.44 5.39
CA VAL A 203 11.54 -7.61 5.46
C VAL A 203 10.96 -8.66 4.53
N LYS A 204 11.66 -8.94 3.42
CA LYS A 204 11.29 -10.00 2.48
C LYS A 204 11.93 -11.32 2.90
N LEU A 205 11.14 -12.38 2.80
CA LEU A 205 11.50 -13.76 3.10
C LEU A 205 11.18 -14.62 1.88
N THR A 206 11.90 -15.72 1.71
CA THR A 206 11.41 -16.76 0.78
C THR A 206 10.17 -17.40 1.38
N VAL A 207 9.27 -17.91 0.53
CA VAL A 207 8.05 -18.59 0.99
C VAL A 207 8.36 -19.72 1.98
N PRO A 208 9.38 -20.59 1.76
CA PRO A 208 9.76 -21.61 2.74
C PRO A 208 10.21 -21.01 4.09
N ALA A 209 11.06 -19.97 4.07
CA ALA A 209 11.50 -19.31 5.29
C ALA A 209 10.31 -18.69 6.04
N ALA A 210 9.40 -18.04 5.33
CA ALA A 210 8.21 -17.46 5.92
C ALA A 210 7.32 -18.53 6.59
N GLN A 211 7.17 -19.70 5.98
CA GLN A 211 6.42 -20.82 6.57
C GLN A 211 7.06 -21.35 7.86
N GLN A 212 8.40 -21.46 7.89
CA GLN A 212 9.16 -21.87 9.08
C GLN A 212 8.95 -20.92 10.27
N PHE A 213 8.85 -19.61 10.01
CA PHE A 213 8.67 -18.58 11.04
C PHE A 213 7.23 -18.06 11.14
N SER A 214 6.23 -18.85 10.73
CA SER A 214 4.82 -18.45 10.70
C SER A 214 4.29 -17.89 12.03
N ALA A 215 4.77 -18.40 13.17
CA ALA A 215 4.42 -17.88 14.50
C ALA A 215 4.87 -16.42 14.76
N LEU A 216 5.90 -15.96 14.05
CA LEU A 216 6.42 -14.59 14.11
C LEU A 216 5.82 -13.69 13.01
N LEU A 217 5.20 -14.26 11.98
CA LEU A 217 4.52 -13.55 10.90
C LEU A 217 3.07 -13.24 11.27
N VAL A 218 2.88 -12.54 12.39
CA VAL A 218 1.57 -12.12 12.87
C VAL A 218 1.63 -10.64 13.26
N PRO A 219 0.64 -9.81 12.90
CA PRO A 219 0.59 -8.44 13.37
C PRO A 219 0.71 -8.36 14.91
N GLY A 220 1.59 -7.48 15.40
CA GLY A 220 1.90 -7.33 16.83
C GLY A 220 3.10 -8.13 17.33
N ALA A 221 3.59 -9.12 16.56
CA ALA A 221 4.78 -9.87 16.93
C ALA A 221 6.05 -8.98 16.86
N ARG A 222 7.00 -9.17 17.78
CA ARG A 222 8.32 -8.53 17.71
C ARG A 222 9.26 -9.42 16.93
N VAL A 223 9.90 -8.86 15.92
CA VAL A 223 10.83 -9.58 15.04
C VAL A 223 12.11 -8.80 14.84
N ALA A 224 13.17 -9.52 14.49
CA ALA A 224 14.43 -8.99 14.03
C ALA A 224 14.88 -9.74 12.78
N ALA A 225 15.49 -9.02 11.86
CA ALA A 225 16.01 -9.56 10.63
C ALA A 225 17.36 -8.95 10.29
N VAL A 226 18.22 -9.74 9.66
CA VAL A 226 19.49 -9.30 9.08
C VAL A 226 19.52 -9.79 7.65
N GLY A 227 20.01 -8.97 6.75
CA GLY A 227 20.08 -9.34 5.35
C GLY A 227 20.65 -8.24 4.48
N TYR A 228 20.36 -8.32 3.19
CA TYR A 228 20.84 -7.37 2.20
C TYR A 228 19.69 -6.57 1.62
N GLY A 229 19.86 -5.26 1.53
CA GLY A 229 18.76 -4.36 1.20
C GLY A 229 19.22 -2.93 0.98
N THR A 230 18.23 -2.05 0.87
CA THR A 230 18.44 -0.63 0.61
C THR A 230 17.68 0.20 1.64
N ARG A 231 18.30 1.31 2.06
CA ARG A 231 17.67 2.36 2.85
C ARG A 231 17.80 3.68 2.08
N ASN A 232 16.68 4.28 1.71
CA ASN A 232 16.65 5.54 0.97
C ASN A 232 15.55 6.48 1.51
N ALA A 233 15.27 7.57 0.78
CA ALA A 233 14.28 8.56 1.18
C ALA A 233 12.82 8.03 1.19
N TYR A 234 12.55 6.92 0.51
CA TYR A 234 11.21 6.33 0.41
C TYR A 234 10.96 5.26 1.48
N GLY A 235 12.01 4.62 1.98
CA GLY A 235 11.88 3.64 3.05
C GLY A 235 13.13 2.80 3.27
N GLU A 236 12.92 1.67 3.94
CA GLU A 236 13.94 0.66 4.18
C GLU A 236 13.37 -0.71 3.83
N ALA A 237 14.08 -1.49 3.03
CA ALA A 237 13.70 -2.86 2.73
C ALA A 237 14.92 -3.75 2.61
N LEU A 238 14.80 -4.99 3.03
CA LEU A 238 15.86 -5.99 2.92
C LEU A 238 15.31 -7.38 2.65
N GLN A 239 16.07 -8.15 1.87
CA GLN A 239 15.92 -9.59 1.78
C GLN A 239 16.63 -10.22 2.98
N ALA A 240 15.89 -10.88 3.85
CA ALA A 240 16.46 -11.48 5.05
C ALA A 240 17.35 -12.68 4.69
N THR A 241 18.54 -12.70 5.28
CA THR A 241 19.39 -13.89 5.37
C THR A 241 19.31 -14.51 6.76
N ALA A 242 18.89 -13.75 7.77
CA ALA A 242 18.55 -14.25 9.09
C ALA A 242 17.26 -13.59 9.58
N PHE A 243 16.41 -14.35 10.28
CA PHE A 243 15.13 -13.88 10.79
C PHE A 243 14.82 -14.55 12.13
N GLY A 244 14.10 -13.86 13.01
CA GLY A 244 13.68 -14.41 14.29
C GLY A 244 13.15 -13.35 15.25
N SER A 245 13.19 -13.67 16.55
CA SER A 245 12.83 -12.71 17.59
C SER A 245 14.04 -11.80 17.92
N PRO A 246 13.83 -10.60 18.48
CA PRO A 246 14.93 -9.73 18.88
C PRO A 246 15.89 -10.45 19.84
N GLY A 247 17.18 -10.51 19.47
CA GLY A 247 18.21 -11.25 20.22
C GLY A 247 18.35 -12.73 19.85
N HIS A 248 17.41 -13.30 19.11
CA HIS A 248 17.43 -14.69 18.64
C HIS A 248 17.04 -14.76 17.16
N VAL A 249 17.98 -14.38 16.29
CA VAL A 249 17.84 -14.51 14.84
C VAL A 249 18.51 -15.81 14.37
N ALA A 250 17.82 -16.59 13.54
CA ALA A 250 18.35 -17.80 12.93
C ALA A 250 18.71 -17.52 11.46
N ASN A 251 19.80 -18.09 10.98
CA ASN A 251 20.18 -17.99 9.57
C ASN A 251 19.22 -18.83 8.72
N LEU A 252 18.71 -18.26 7.64
CA LEU A 252 17.70 -18.88 6.78
C LEU A 252 18.31 -19.85 5.76
N TYR A 253 19.61 -19.76 5.52
CA TYR A 253 20.28 -20.46 4.41
C TYR A 253 21.43 -21.38 4.84
N ASP A 254 21.78 -21.42 6.13
CA ASP A 254 22.83 -22.32 6.61
C ASP A 254 22.40 -23.81 6.56
N ASP A 255 21.10 -24.10 6.49
CA ASP A 255 20.56 -25.47 6.40
C ASP A 255 20.64 -26.06 4.97
N VAL A 256 20.98 -25.28 3.94
CA VAL A 256 21.09 -25.78 2.55
C VAL A 256 22.44 -26.45 2.29
N ALA A 257 23.41 -26.32 3.20
CA ALA A 257 24.77 -26.83 3.04
C ALA A 257 25.05 -28.16 3.77
N ARG A 258 24.03 -28.89 4.25
CA ARG A 258 24.21 -30.12 5.04
C ARG A 258 23.50 -31.34 4.46
#